data_AF-A0A0G1Q3Q7-F1
#
_entry.id   AF-A0A0G1Q3Q7-F1
#
_cell.length_a   1.000
_cell.length_b   1.000
_cell.length_c   1.000
_cell.angle_alpha   90.00
_cell.angle_beta   90.00
_cell.angle_gamma   90.00
#
_symmetry.space_group_name_H-M   'P 1'
#
loop_
_entity.id
_entity.type
_entity.pdbx_description
1 polymer ?
#
loop_
_entity_poly.entity_id
_entity_poly.type
_entity_poly.pdbx_seq_one_letter_code
_entity_poly.pdbx_strand_id
1 'polypeptide(L)'
;AAQVEQINDEAGDVSTGSAAEVASAAGASRDLGLEQSYDSTLVARVVVATTPAATRARVVNFVTYGTSTTLVLGAGERAGVVNSFRESFGRVPESESDWQDVLKIANGRWPGTLNATREAAMLATFKKIYLRDANRANAHDDAAITVMAYGLRPLPRNLNSEKAGILTFKYLFGKNPSTATDWDTVRAIAYSGATR
;
A
#
# COMPACT_ATOMS: atom_id res chain seq x y z
N ALA A 1 8.92 -9.95 15.70
CA ALA A 1 10.25 -10.23 15.13
C ALA A 1 10.11 -11.11 13.89
N ALA A 2 9.68 -12.38 14.03
CA ALA A 2 9.58 -13.33 12.90
C ALA A 2 8.85 -12.84 11.64
N GLN A 3 7.70 -12.17 11.77
CA GLN A 3 6.97 -11.68 10.58
C GLN A 3 7.72 -10.57 9.83
N VAL A 4 8.44 -9.68 10.55
CA VAL A 4 9.20 -8.60 9.90
C VAL A 4 10.43 -9.15 9.20
N GLU A 5 11.07 -10.15 9.78
CA GLU A 5 12.17 -10.88 9.15
C GLU A 5 11.70 -11.57 7.86
N GLN A 6 10.60 -12.32 7.91
CA GLN A 6 9.97 -12.92 6.72
C GLN A 6 9.63 -11.87 5.65
N ILE A 7 9.05 -10.72 6.03
CA ILE A 7 8.76 -9.61 5.11
C ILE A 7 10.04 -9.10 4.42
N ASN A 8 11.15 -9.04 5.15
CA ASN A 8 12.41 -8.57 4.58
C ASN A 8 12.99 -9.60 3.61
N ASP A 9 12.94 -10.89 3.94
CA ASP A 9 13.40 -11.97 3.04
C ASP A 9 12.57 -11.98 1.74
N GLU A 10 11.24 -11.89 1.86
CA GLU A 10 10.33 -11.80 0.71
C GLU A 10 10.60 -10.57 -0.17
N ALA A 11 11.08 -9.47 0.40
CA ALA A 11 11.46 -8.28 -0.38
C ALA A 11 12.71 -8.53 -1.24
N GLY A 12 13.64 -9.34 -0.74
CA GLY A 12 14.79 -9.84 -1.50
C GLY A 12 14.33 -10.62 -2.75
N ASP A 13 13.40 -11.56 -2.55
CA ASP A 13 12.82 -12.36 -3.63
C ASP A 13 12.13 -11.50 -4.69
N VAL A 14 11.30 -10.52 -4.27
CA VAL A 14 10.59 -9.64 -5.21
C VAL A 14 11.54 -8.69 -5.95
N SER A 15 12.57 -8.19 -5.27
CA SER A 15 13.47 -7.18 -5.84
C SER A 15 14.48 -7.75 -6.84
N THR A 16 14.86 -9.04 -6.70
CA THR A 16 15.89 -9.67 -7.53
C THR A 16 15.42 -10.88 -8.32
N GLY A 17 14.37 -11.58 -7.86
CA GLY A 17 13.87 -12.80 -8.46
C GLY A 17 13.24 -12.62 -9.84
N SER A 18 13.40 -13.64 -10.66
CA SER A 18 12.64 -13.82 -11.90
C SER A 18 11.15 -14.04 -11.59
N ALA A 19 10.30 -13.86 -12.60
CA ALA A 19 8.85 -14.10 -12.46
C ALA A 19 8.52 -15.53 -11.98
N ALA A 20 9.33 -16.52 -12.38
CA ALA A 20 9.14 -17.91 -11.95
C ALA A 20 9.52 -18.12 -10.48
N GLU A 21 10.60 -17.48 -10.03
CA GLU A 21 11.04 -17.54 -8.62
C GLU A 21 10.03 -16.85 -7.71
N VAL A 22 9.55 -15.65 -8.08
CA VAL A 22 8.52 -14.92 -7.32
C VAL A 22 7.20 -15.71 -7.26
N ALA A 23 6.77 -16.31 -8.37
CA ALA A 23 5.59 -17.18 -8.38
C ALA A 23 5.78 -18.37 -7.44
N SER A 24 6.92 -19.06 -7.54
CA SER A 24 7.21 -20.24 -6.72
C SER A 24 7.31 -19.91 -5.23
N ALA A 25 7.92 -18.79 -4.86
CA ALA A 25 8.02 -18.30 -3.48
C ALA A 25 6.63 -17.99 -2.89
N ALA A 26 5.70 -17.53 -3.73
CA ALA A 26 4.29 -17.35 -3.39
C ALA A 26 3.45 -18.66 -3.47
N GLY A 27 4.08 -19.82 -3.72
CA GLY A 27 3.37 -21.10 -3.85
C GLY A 27 2.50 -21.22 -5.10
N ALA A 28 2.81 -20.44 -6.14
CA ALA A 28 2.10 -20.43 -7.42
C ALA A 28 2.99 -20.90 -8.58
N SER A 29 2.36 -21.34 -9.66
CA SER A 29 3.03 -21.54 -10.94
C SER A 29 3.01 -20.24 -11.74
N ARG A 30 4.07 -19.99 -12.53
CA ARG A 30 4.13 -18.83 -13.41
C ARG A 30 3.01 -18.89 -14.46
N ASP A 31 2.27 -17.80 -14.60
CA ASP A 31 1.18 -17.60 -15.55
C ASP A 31 1.41 -16.32 -16.38
N LEU A 32 1.87 -16.50 -17.61
CA LEU A 32 2.12 -15.41 -18.55
C LEU A 32 0.85 -14.64 -18.95
N GLY A 33 -0.30 -15.31 -18.98
CA GLY A 33 -1.57 -14.70 -19.34
C GLY A 33 -2.03 -13.72 -18.25
N LEU A 34 -1.89 -14.10 -16.98
CA LEU A 34 -2.15 -13.21 -15.86
C LEU A 34 -1.14 -12.07 -15.77
N GLU A 35 0.15 -12.33 -16.01
CA GLU A 35 1.18 -11.29 -16.10
C GLU A 35 0.78 -10.21 -17.13
N GLN A 36 0.41 -10.62 -18.35
CA GLN A 36 0.01 -9.70 -19.43
C GLN A 36 -1.31 -8.97 -19.12
N SER A 37 -2.29 -9.67 -18.57
CA SER A 37 -3.58 -9.10 -18.19
C SER A 37 -3.39 -8.03 -17.10
N TYR A 38 -2.67 -8.34 -16.03
CA TYR A 38 -2.45 -7.38 -14.94
C TYR A 38 -1.47 -6.27 -15.32
N ASP A 39 -0.52 -6.51 -16.21
CA ASP A 39 0.34 -5.46 -16.73
C ASP A 39 -0.48 -4.37 -17.44
N SER A 40 -1.39 -4.77 -18.32
CA SER A 40 -2.22 -3.85 -19.10
C SER A 40 -3.38 -3.22 -18.32
N THR A 41 -3.89 -3.89 -17.27
CA THR A 41 -5.08 -3.42 -16.54
C THR A 41 -4.77 -2.75 -15.20
N LEU A 42 -3.89 -3.34 -14.39
CA LEU A 42 -3.59 -2.89 -13.03
C LEU A 42 -2.29 -2.10 -12.98
N VAL A 43 -1.18 -2.68 -13.43
CA VAL A 43 0.16 -2.06 -13.35
C VAL A 43 0.24 -0.80 -14.20
N ALA A 44 -0.39 -0.79 -15.38
CA ALA A 44 -0.49 0.40 -16.22
C ALA A 44 -1.09 1.64 -15.53
N ARG A 45 -1.87 1.46 -14.45
CA ARG A 45 -2.45 2.56 -13.66
C ARG A 45 -1.54 3.04 -12.52
N VAL A 46 -0.47 2.30 -12.25
CA VAL A 46 0.45 2.51 -11.13
C VAL A 46 1.78 3.05 -11.62
N VAL A 47 2.36 2.45 -12.66
CA VAL A 47 3.65 2.88 -13.21
C VAL A 47 3.49 4.11 -14.11
N VAL A 48 4.56 4.88 -14.27
CA VAL A 48 4.59 6.04 -15.18
C VAL A 48 5.29 5.66 -16.48
N ALA A 49 5.10 6.45 -17.54
CA ALA A 49 5.66 6.17 -18.86
C ALA A 49 7.20 6.03 -18.85
N THR A 50 7.88 6.68 -17.91
CA THR A 50 9.34 6.64 -17.75
C THR A 50 9.86 5.49 -16.89
N THR A 51 8.98 4.64 -16.34
CA THR A 51 9.39 3.51 -15.50
C THR A 51 10.22 2.50 -16.33
N PRO A 52 11.45 2.16 -15.89
CA PRO A 52 12.28 1.18 -16.60
C PRO A 52 11.59 -0.18 -16.74
N ALA A 53 11.83 -0.88 -17.85
CA ALA A 53 11.19 -2.18 -18.13
C ALA A 53 11.45 -3.22 -17.04
N ALA A 54 12.66 -3.29 -16.51
CA ALA A 54 13.01 -4.19 -15.39
C ALA A 54 12.21 -3.86 -14.12
N THR A 55 12.09 -2.57 -13.77
CA THR A 55 11.29 -2.11 -12.64
C THR A 55 9.81 -2.43 -12.85
N ARG A 56 9.28 -2.19 -14.05
CA ARG A 56 7.90 -2.54 -14.40
C ARG A 56 7.65 -4.05 -14.25
N ALA A 57 8.57 -4.88 -14.73
CA ALA A 57 8.46 -6.34 -14.61
C ALA A 57 8.39 -6.80 -13.15
N ARG A 58 9.17 -6.22 -12.23
CA ARG A 58 9.08 -6.52 -10.79
C ARG A 58 7.71 -6.16 -10.21
N VAL A 59 7.16 -5.01 -10.60
CA VAL A 59 5.79 -4.62 -10.21
C VAL A 59 4.76 -5.60 -10.76
N VAL A 60 4.88 -6.03 -12.02
CA VAL A 60 3.99 -7.06 -12.61
C VAL A 60 4.07 -8.36 -11.81
N ASN A 61 5.27 -8.83 -11.49
CA ASN A 61 5.47 -10.08 -10.74
C ASN A 61 4.82 -9.99 -9.35
N PHE A 62 5.08 -8.93 -8.60
CA PHE A 62 4.45 -8.73 -7.28
C PHE A 62 2.93 -8.58 -7.37
N VAL A 63 2.42 -7.81 -8.33
CA VAL A 63 0.96 -7.65 -8.50
C VAL A 63 0.31 -8.98 -8.87
N THR A 64 0.96 -9.80 -9.69
CA THR A 64 0.43 -11.09 -10.16
C THR A 64 0.48 -12.15 -9.09
N TYR A 65 1.62 -12.35 -8.44
CA TYR A 65 1.85 -13.47 -7.52
C TYR A 65 1.83 -13.07 -6.05
N GLY A 66 2.25 -11.85 -5.72
CA GLY A 66 2.46 -11.43 -4.34
C GLY A 66 3.62 -12.18 -3.69
N THR A 67 3.53 -12.32 -2.39
CA THR A 67 4.43 -13.06 -1.50
C THR A 67 3.59 -13.82 -0.49
N SER A 68 4.17 -14.76 0.26
CA SER A 68 3.39 -15.57 1.21
C SER A 68 2.62 -14.72 2.23
N THR A 69 3.17 -13.58 2.67
CA THR A 69 2.48 -12.65 3.58
C THR A 69 1.45 -11.75 2.90
N THR A 70 1.50 -11.56 1.58
CA THR A 70 0.62 -10.65 0.84
C THR A 70 -0.43 -11.34 -0.03
N LEU A 71 -0.43 -12.68 -0.10
CA LEU A 71 -1.43 -13.46 -0.83
C LEU A 71 -2.88 -13.22 -0.37
N VAL A 72 -3.07 -12.85 0.89
CA VAL A 72 -4.39 -12.45 1.42
C VAL A 72 -4.96 -11.21 0.71
N LEU A 73 -4.09 -10.40 0.10
CA LEU A 73 -4.48 -9.30 -0.77
C LEU A 73 -4.66 -9.83 -2.19
N GLY A 74 -5.79 -9.55 -2.83
CA GLY A 74 -5.93 -9.77 -4.27
C GLY A 74 -5.02 -8.86 -5.10
N ALA A 75 -4.79 -9.20 -6.37
CA ALA A 75 -3.90 -8.45 -7.27
C ALA A 75 -4.21 -6.94 -7.33
N GLY A 76 -5.49 -6.57 -7.31
CA GLY A 76 -5.91 -5.16 -7.26
C GLY A 76 -5.43 -4.42 -6.00
N GLU A 77 -5.53 -5.06 -4.83
CA GLU A 77 -5.02 -4.47 -3.58
C GLU A 77 -3.49 -4.42 -3.58
N ARG A 78 -2.80 -5.44 -4.12
CA ARG A 78 -1.33 -5.42 -4.28
C ARG A 78 -0.88 -4.27 -5.19
N ALA A 79 -1.56 -4.05 -6.32
CA ALA A 79 -1.32 -2.88 -7.17
C ALA A 79 -1.61 -1.58 -6.42
N GLY A 80 -2.67 -1.55 -5.60
CA GLY A 80 -2.99 -0.43 -4.73
C GLY A 80 -1.88 -0.12 -3.71
N VAL A 81 -1.20 -1.13 -3.15
CA VAL A 81 -0.06 -0.92 -2.24
C VAL A 81 1.11 -0.27 -2.97
N VAL A 82 1.47 -0.77 -4.16
CA VAL A 82 2.54 -0.16 -4.97
C VAL A 82 2.18 1.28 -5.35
N ASN A 83 0.90 1.56 -5.60
CA ASN A 83 0.45 2.92 -5.87
C ASN A 83 0.53 3.82 -4.61
N SER A 84 0.16 3.32 -3.43
CA SER A 84 0.34 4.05 -2.17
C SER A 84 1.82 4.38 -1.91
N PHE A 85 2.74 3.44 -2.19
CA PHE A 85 4.18 3.71 -2.16
C PHE A 85 4.55 4.83 -3.15
N ARG A 86 4.11 4.74 -4.40
CA ARG A 86 4.39 5.77 -5.41
C ARG A 86 3.86 7.14 -5.03
N GLU A 87 2.65 7.25 -4.50
CA GLU A 87 2.07 8.52 -4.04
C GLU A 87 2.81 9.08 -2.81
N SER A 88 3.46 8.21 -2.02
CA SER A 88 4.26 8.60 -0.87
C SER A 88 5.65 9.09 -1.25
N PHE A 89 6.29 8.45 -2.23
CA PHE A 89 7.71 8.67 -2.54
C PHE A 89 7.98 9.28 -3.92
N GLY A 90 6.94 9.48 -4.74
CA GLY A 90 7.04 10.06 -6.09
C GLY A 90 7.64 9.14 -7.14
N ARG A 91 7.93 7.88 -6.79
CA ARG A 91 8.53 6.86 -7.67
C ARG A 91 8.02 5.47 -7.31
N VAL A 92 8.11 4.54 -8.25
CA VAL A 92 7.82 3.11 -8.00
C VAL A 92 8.98 2.45 -7.22
N PRO A 93 8.77 1.30 -6.55
CA PRO A 93 9.84 0.61 -5.83
C PRO A 93 10.90 0.06 -6.80
N GLU A 94 12.18 0.29 -6.48
CA GLU A 94 13.31 -0.11 -7.33
C GLU A 94 14.32 -0.96 -6.58
N SER A 95 14.65 -0.57 -5.35
CA SER A 95 15.60 -1.25 -4.47
C SER A 95 14.91 -2.26 -3.56
N GLU A 96 15.69 -3.17 -2.98
CA GLU A 96 15.19 -4.10 -1.95
C GLU A 96 14.56 -3.36 -0.77
N SER A 97 15.16 -2.25 -0.31
CA SER A 97 14.59 -1.43 0.78
C SER A 97 13.22 -0.85 0.43
N ASP A 98 12.99 -0.49 -0.85
CA ASP A 98 11.67 -0.04 -1.29
C ASP A 98 10.65 -1.18 -1.22
N TRP A 99 11.06 -2.37 -1.62
CA TRP A 99 10.21 -3.56 -1.56
C TRP A 99 9.92 -3.99 -0.12
N GLN A 100 10.88 -3.84 0.80
CA GLN A 100 10.62 -4.01 2.23
C GLN A 100 9.52 -3.06 2.70
N ASP A 101 9.54 -1.81 2.27
CA ASP A 101 8.50 -0.84 2.64
C ASP A 101 7.15 -1.15 1.98
N VAL A 102 7.13 -1.54 0.72
CA VAL A 102 5.92 -2.03 0.03
C VAL A 102 5.29 -3.21 0.78
N LEU A 103 6.09 -4.21 1.16
CA LEU A 103 5.59 -5.40 1.86
C LEU A 103 5.18 -5.08 3.32
N LYS A 104 5.88 -4.16 4.00
CA LYS A 104 5.43 -3.64 5.30
C LYS A 104 4.07 -2.96 5.19
N ILE A 105 3.90 -2.06 4.22
CA ILE A 105 2.63 -1.37 3.95
C ILE A 105 1.52 -2.39 3.66
N ALA A 106 1.79 -3.40 2.82
CA ALA A 106 0.87 -4.49 2.48
C ALA A 106 0.42 -5.31 3.70
N ASN A 107 1.26 -5.39 4.73
CA ASN A 107 1.00 -6.11 5.98
C ASN A 107 0.54 -5.20 7.12
N GLY A 108 0.23 -3.93 6.84
CA GLY A 108 -0.18 -2.95 7.86
C GLY A 108 0.93 -2.59 8.86
N ARG A 109 2.19 -2.84 8.50
CA ARG A 109 3.38 -2.46 9.27
C ARG A 109 3.87 -1.10 8.83
N TRP A 110 4.53 -0.41 9.76
CA TRP A 110 5.17 0.86 9.49
C TRP A 110 6.30 0.68 8.46
N PRO A 111 6.40 1.54 7.43
CA PRO A 111 7.56 1.53 6.55
C PRO A 111 8.81 1.96 7.32
N GLY A 112 9.98 1.50 6.87
CA GLY A 112 11.28 1.94 7.37
C GLY A 112 11.66 3.32 6.84
N THR A 113 11.30 3.63 5.58
CA THR A 113 11.49 4.96 5.01
C THR A 113 10.31 5.86 5.33
N LEU A 114 10.60 7.05 5.87
CA LEU A 114 9.61 8.08 6.14
C LEU A 114 9.73 9.24 5.13
N ASN A 115 8.61 9.86 4.82
CA ASN A 115 8.52 11.09 4.05
C ASN A 115 7.81 12.17 4.87
N ALA A 116 8.59 13.04 5.51
CA ALA A 116 8.09 14.13 6.35
C ALA A 116 7.17 15.09 5.58
N THR A 117 7.44 15.36 4.29
CA THR A 117 6.59 16.20 3.44
C THR A 117 5.22 15.55 3.23
N ARG A 118 5.19 14.24 3.00
CA ARG A 118 3.95 13.47 2.86
C ARG A 118 3.15 13.45 4.15
N GLU A 119 3.80 13.18 5.28
CA GLU A 119 3.15 13.19 6.60
C GLU A 119 2.60 14.57 6.97
N ALA A 120 3.35 15.64 6.68
CA ALA A 120 2.90 17.01 6.89
C ALA A 120 1.66 17.34 6.03
N ALA A 121 1.61 16.86 4.78
CA ALA A 121 0.44 17.03 3.93
C ALA A 121 -0.81 16.33 4.51
N MET A 122 -0.63 15.23 5.25
CA MET A 122 -1.76 14.52 5.88
C MET A 122 -2.31 15.22 7.13
N LEU A 123 -1.60 16.17 7.72
CA LEU A 123 -2.10 16.94 8.87
C LEU A 123 -3.36 17.75 8.51
N ALA A 124 -3.41 18.32 7.30
CA ALA A 124 -4.59 19.02 6.82
C ALA A 124 -5.80 18.07 6.64
N THR A 125 -5.55 16.88 6.08
CA THR A 125 -6.56 15.83 5.92
C THR A 125 -7.06 15.34 7.29
N PHE A 126 -6.15 15.12 8.24
CA PHE A 126 -6.47 14.77 9.63
C PHE A 126 -7.40 15.80 10.24
N LYS A 127 -7.02 17.08 10.19
CA LYS A 127 -7.82 18.18 10.76
C LYS A 127 -9.20 18.26 10.12
N LYS A 128 -9.32 18.01 8.82
CA LYS A 128 -10.62 17.95 8.13
C LYS A 128 -11.50 16.79 8.63
N ILE A 129 -10.89 15.63 8.94
CA ILE A 129 -11.62 14.44 9.39
C ILE A 129 -12.02 14.55 10.86
N TYR A 130 -11.08 14.95 11.71
CA TYR A 130 -11.21 14.90 13.17
C TYR A 130 -11.48 16.27 13.80
N LEU A 131 -11.52 17.36 13.02
CA LEU A 131 -11.85 18.72 13.48
C LEU A 131 -10.91 19.29 14.56
N ARG A 132 -9.72 18.70 14.71
CA ARG A 132 -8.65 19.11 15.64
C ARG A 132 -7.28 18.84 15.03
N ASP A 133 -6.25 19.47 15.58
CA ASP A 133 -4.86 19.20 15.18
C ASP A 133 -4.41 17.81 15.70
N ALA A 134 -3.57 17.13 14.92
CA ALA A 134 -3.06 15.81 15.28
C ALA A 134 -2.01 15.91 16.38
N ASN A 135 -2.10 15.06 17.40
CA ASN A 135 -1.05 14.86 18.38
C ASN A 135 -0.28 13.57 18.05
N ARG A 136 0.89 13.66 17.42
CA ARG A 136 1.71 12.50 17.04
C ARG A 136 2.25 11.68 18.24
N ALA A 137 2.14 12.19 19.47
CA ALA A 137 2.40 11.39 20.68
C ALA A 137 1.22 10.48 21.08
N ASN A 138 0.02 10.74 20.54
CA ASN A 138 -1.12 9.84 20.64
C ASN A 138 -1.04 8.78 19.54
N ALA A 139 -1.06 7.50 19.93
CA ALA A 139 -0.88 6.40 19.00
C ALA A 139 -1.95 6.32 17.90
N HIS A 140 -3.18 6.76 18.17
CA HIS A 140 -4.27 6.74 17.18
C HIS A 140 -4.14 7.86 16.16
N ASP A 141 -3.75 9.06 16.61
CA ASP A 141 -3.49 10.19 15.71
C ASP A 141 -2.29 9.92 14.81
N ASP A 142 -1.23 9.38 15.41
CA ASP A 142 -0.03 8.96 14.70
C ASP A 142 -0.36 7.86 13.67
N ALA A 143 -1.13 6.84 14.07
CA ALA A 143 -1.64 5.83 13.15
C ALA A 143 -2.49 6.44 12.02
N ALA A 144 -3.34 7.43 12.30
CA ALA A 144 -4.14 8.08 11.26
C ALA A 144 -3.25 8.78 10.24
N ILE A 145 -2.26 9.55 10.69
CA ILE A 145 -1.31 10.23 9.80
C ILE A 145 -0.52 9.21 8.97
N THR A 146 0.05 8.19 9.61
CA THR A 146 0.88 7.18 8.94
C THR A 146 0.06 6.36 7.94
N VAL A 147 -1.18 5.95 8.29
CA VAL A 147 -2.05 5.20 7.37
C VAL A 147 -2.43 6.06 6.16
N MET A 148 -2.76 7.35 6.35
CA MET A 148 -3.05 8.24 5.22
C MET A 148 -1.82 8.52 4.36
N ALA A 149 -0.65 8.64 5.00
CA ALA A 149 0.59 8.99 4.31
C ALA A 149 1.03 7.87 3.38
N TYR A 150 1.03 6.62 3.88
CA TYR A 150 1.65 5.46 3.23
C TYR A 150 0.69 4.36 2.79
N GLY A 151 -0.57 4.41 3.20
CA GLY A 151 -1.57 3.41 2.81
C GLY A 151 -1.37 2.05 3.49
N LEU A 152 -1.15 2.02 4.79
CA LEU A 152 -1.07 0.73 5.51
C LEU A 152 -2.35 -0.09 5.28
N ARG A 153 -2.21 -1.41 5.13
CA ARG A 153 -3.31 -2.38 4.94
C ARG A 153 -3.47 -3.24 6.20
N PRO A 154 -4.32 -2.85 7.17
CA PRO A 154 -4.52 -3.63 8.38
C PRO A 154 -5.10 -5.01 8.08
N LEU A 155 -4.61 -6.02 8.81
CA LEU A 155 -5.12 -7.38 8.78
C LEU A 155 -5.46 -7.84 10.21
N PRO A 156 -6.59 -8.54 10.41
CA PRO A 156 -7.61 -8.89 9.41
C PRO A 156 -8.47 -7.68 8.98
N ARG A 157 -9.01 -7.73 7.76
CA ARG A 157 -9.91 -6.69 7.25
C ARG A 157 -11.27 -6.76 7.92
N ASN A 158 -11.81 -5.60 8.27
CA ASN A 158 -13.17 -5.42 8.75
C ASN A 158 -13.99 -4.63 7.71
N LEU A 159 -14.77 -5.37 6.91
CA LEU A 159 -15.58 -4.78 5.83
C LEU A 159 -16.65 -3.80 6.34
N ASN A 160 -17.13 -3.97 7.59
CA ASN A 160 -18.07 -3.03 8.19
C ASN A 160 -17.38 -1.69 8.51
N SER A 161 -16.18 -1.73 9.06
CA SER A 161 -15.37 -0.53 9.29
C SER A 161 -15.00 0.16 7.98
N GLU A 162 -14.60 -0.60 6.95
CA GLU A 162 -14.30 -0.03 5.63
C GLU A 162 -15.53 0.63 5.00
N LYS A 163 -16.71 -0.01 5.09
CA LYS A 163 -17.98 0.57 4.63
C LYS A 163 -18.28 1.89 5.34
N ALA A 164 -18.14 1.93 6.67
CA ALA A 164 -18.31 3.15 7.45
C ALA A 164 -17.27 4.23 7.07
N GLY A 165 -16.02 3.84 6.83
CA GLY A 165 -14.96 4.71 6.34
C GLY A 165 -15.28 5.34 4.98
N ILE A 166 -15.80 4.55 4.04
CA ILE A 166 -16.23 5.05 2.71
C ILE A 166 -17.36 6.06 2.86
N LEU A 167 -18.37 5.77 3.68
CA LEU A 167 -19.50 6.70 3.91
C LEU A 167 -19.03 8.01 4.53
N THR A 168 -18.13 7.94 5.51
CA THR A 168 -17.54 9.11 6.17
C THR A 168 -16.71 9.92 5.18
N PHE A 169 -15.86 9.27 4.38
CA PHE A 169 -15.08 9.93 3.33
C PHE A 169 -15.99 10.67 2.35
N LYS A 170 -17.04 10.01 1.85
CA LYS A 170 -17.99 10.64 0.92
C LYS A 170 -18.67 11.86 1.52
N TYR A 171 -19.08 11.78 2.79
CA TYR A 171 -19.68 12.91 3.50
C TYR A 171 -18.72 14.10 3.61
N LEU A 172 -17.45 13.86 3.97
CA LEU A 172 -16.48 14.93 4.21
C LEU A 172 -15.86 15.51 2.94
N PHE A 173 -15.71 14.70 1.89
CA PHE A 173 -15.02 15.09 0.67
C PHE A 173 -15.96 15.28 -0.52
N GLY A 174 -17.25 14.95 -0.41
CA GLY A 174 -18.24 15.15 -1.46
C GLY A 174 -18.02 14.29 -2.72
N LYS A 175 -17.16 13.27 -2.64
CA LYS A 175 -16.82 12.38 -3.76
C LYS A 175 -16.61 10.93 -3.30
N ASN A 176 -16.72 9.98 -4.23
CA ASN A 176 -16.27 8.61 -3.98
C ASN A 176 -14.73 8.56 -3.96
N PRO A 177 -14.10 7.67 -3.17
CA PRO A 177 -12.67 7.46 -3.23
C PRO A 177 -12.29 6.90 -4.61
N SER A 178 -11.31 7.51 -5.27
CA SER A 178 -10.88 7.09 -6.62
C SER A 178 -9.37 7.02 -6.78
N THR A 179 -8.60 7.73 -5.95
CA THR A 179 -7.13 7.70 -5.93
C THR A 179 -6.60 6.84 -4.79
N ALA A 180 -5.33 6.43 -4.84
CA ALA A 180 -4.71 5.71 -3.72
C ALA A 180 -4.78 6.53 -2.42
N THR A 181 -4.46 7.82 -2.48
CA THR A 181 -4.59 8.75 -1.34
C THR A 181 -6.02 8.79 -0.77
N ASP A 182 -7.06 8.76 -1.61
CA ASP A 182 -8.45 8.72 -1.12
C ASP A 182 -8.73 7.40 -0.38
N TRP A 183 -8.30 6.27 -0.94
CA TRP A 183 -8.47 4.96 -0.31
C TRP A 183 -7.64 4.81 0.98
N ASP A 184 -6.46 5.40 1.03
CA ASP A 184 -5.62 5.43 2.23
C ASP A 184 -6.26 6.29 3.33
N THR A 185 -6.93 7.37 2.93
CA THR A 185 -7.78 8.17 3.83
C THR A 185 -8.96 7.37 4.38
N VAL A 186 -9.64 6.60 3.53
CA VAL A 186 -10.71 5.69 3.98
C VAL A 186 -10.20 4.68 5.00
N ARG A 187 -9.02 4.10 4.77
CA ARG A 187 -8.41 3.14 5.72
C ARG A 187 -8.04 3.81 7.03
N ALA A 188 -7.52 5.03 7.01
CA ALA A 188 -7.22 5.77 8.23
C ALA A 188 -8.49 6.04 9.06
N ILE A 189 -9.59 6.44 8.42
CA ILE A 189 -10.88 6.60 9.10
C ILE A 189 -11.35 5.27 9.71
N ALA A 190 -11.20 4.16 8.99
CA ALA A 190 -11.72 2.86 9.40
C ALA A 190 -10.90 2.20 10.53
N TYR A 191 -9.59 2.44 10.59
CA TYR A 191 -8.67 1.60 11.38
C TYR A 191 -7.72 2.35 12.32
N SER A 192 -7.55 3.68 12.21
CA SER A 192 -6.59 4.40 13.07
C SER A 192 -7.01 4.45 14.54
N GLY A 193 -8.32 4.41 14.81
CA GLY A 193 -8.89 4.63 16.14
C GLY A 193 -8.91 6.09 16.57
N ALA A 194 -8.47 7.03 15.72
CA ALA A 194 -8.54 8.44 16.04
C ALA A 194 -10.00 8.90 16.08
N THR A 195 -10.30 9.81 17.01
CA THR A 195 -11.64 10.37 17.18
C THR A 195 -11.64 11.87 16.96
N ARG A 196 -12.80 12.37 16.55
CA ARG A 196 -13.12 13.79 16.54
C ARG A 196 -13.02 14.37 17.94
#